data_AF-A0A1W1EJB7-F1
#
_entry.id   AF-A0A1W1EJB7-F1
#
_cell.length_a   1.000
_cell.length_b   1.000
_cell.length_c   1.000
_cell.angle_alpha   90.00
_cell.angle_beta   90.00
_cell.angle_gamma   90.00
#
_symmetry.space_group_name_H-M   'P 1'
#
loop_
_entity.id
_entity.type
_entity.pdbx_description
1 polymer ?
#
loop_
_entity_poly.entity_id
_entity_poly.type
_entity_poly.pdbx_seq_one_letter_code
_entity_poly.pdbx_strand_id
1 'polypeptide(L)'
;MPIFVSSSLVLVFGGLYVGIFTAVKVGLLKKWAMPFAYLFWIITSYCLYIMGSLMHVGDFTAKALVVAMIGYLLLPHAIYYMQDQVHEENE
;
A
#
# COMPACT_ATOMS: atom_id res chain seq x y z
N MET A 1 -1.33 -1.54 24.50
CA MET A 1 -2.43 -0.83 23.82
C MET A 1 -2.00 -0.11 22.54
N PRO A 2 -0.99 0.78 22.52
CA PRO A 2 -0.72 1.62 21.34
C PRO A 2 -0.31 0.82 20.07
N ILE A 3 0.33 -0.34 20.24
CA ILE A 3 0.71 -1.25 19.15
C ILE A 3 -0.50 -1.79 18.38
N PHE A 4 -1.59 -2.12 19.10
CA PHE A 4 -2.82 -2.61 18.46
C PHE A 4 -3.50 -1.52 17.64
N VAL A 5 -3.50 -0.28 18.15
CA VAL A 5 -4.04 0.86 17.42
C VAL A 5 -3.22 1.13 16.15
N SER A 6 -1.88 1.13 16.24
CA SER A 6 -1.02 1.30 15.05
C SER A 6 -1.20 0.17 14.04
N SER A 7 -1.32 -1.08 14.50
CA SER A 7 -1.55 -2.25 13.64
C SER A 7 -2.87 -2.18 12.88
N SER A 8 -3.97 -1.87 13.59
CA SER A 8 -5.28 -1.69 12.97
C SER A 8 -5.30 -0.55 11.96
N LEU A 9 -4.62 0.56 12.25
CA LEU A 9 -4.50 1.69 11.33
C LEU A 9 -3.72 1.32 10.07
N VAL A 10 -2.64 0.53 10.19
CA VAL A 10 -1.90 0.01 9.02
C VAL A 10 -2.80 -0.82 8.13
N LEU A 11 -3.63 -1.71 8.69
CA LEU A 11 -4.54 -2.54 7.91
C LEU A 11 -5.62 -1.71 7.22
N VAL A 12 -6.23 -0.77 7.94
CA VAL A 12 -7.28 0.10 7.41
C VAL A 12 -6.73 1.00 6.29
N PHE A 13 -5.64 1.72 6.55
CA PHE A 13 -5.07 2.64 5.55
C PHE A 13 -4.37 1.91 4.40
N GLY A 14 -3.73 0.78 4.65
CA GLY A 14 -3.14 -0.05 3.60
C GLY A 14 -4.23 -0.61 2.68
N GLY A 15 -5.28 -1.19 3.26
CA GLY A 15 -6.44 -1.68 2.50
C GLY A 15 -7.12 -0.57 1.70
N LEU A 16 -7.28 0.63 2.27
CA LEU A 16 -7.80 1.80 1.56
C LEU A 16 -6.88 2.25 0.41
N TYR A 17 -5.56 2.23 0.59
CA TYR A 17 -4.61 2.54 -0.49
C TYR A 17 -4.81 1.61 -1.69
N VAL A 18 -4.77 0.29 -1.47
CA VAL A 18 -4.94 -0.69 -2.56
C VAL A 18 -6.35 -0.61 -3.14
N GLY A 19 -7.38 -0.42 -2.31
CA GLY A 19 -8.76 -0.28 -2.75
C GLY A 19 -8.96 0.93 -3.66
N ILE A 20 -8.49 2.11 -3.26
CA ILE A 20 -8.59 3.33 -4.07
C ILE A 20 -7.76 3.20 -5.34
N PHE A 21 -6.53 2.67 -5.24
CA PHE A 21 -5.66 2.45 -6.39
C PHE A 21 -6.33 1.53 -7.42
N THR A 22 -6.89 0.41 -6.96
CA THR A 22 -7.61 -0.55 -7.80
C THR A 22 -8.85 0.08 -8.41
N ALA A 23 -9.65 0.81 -7.62
CA ALA A 23 -10.87 1.45 -8.11
C ALA A 23 -10.58 2.51 -9.17
N VAL A 24 -9.50 3.29 -9.04
CA VAL A 24 -9.08 4.26 -10.06
C VAL A 24 -8.67 3.56 -11.35
N LYS A 25 -7.96 2.43 -11.25
CA LYS A 25 -7.43 1.72 -12.41
C LYS A 25 -8.46 0.87 -13.15
N VAL A 26 -9.44 0.30 -12.45
CA VAL A 26 -10.60 -0.39 -13.05
C VAL A 26 -11.63 0.61 -13.62
N GLY A 27 -11.36 1.91 -13.57
CA GLY A 27 -12.23 2.96 -14.10
C GLY A 27 -13.46 3.26 -13.23
N LEU A 28 -13.51 2.68 -12.02
CA LEU A 28 -14.59 2.87 -11.04
C LEU A 28 -14.47 4.25 -10.35
N LEU A 29 -13.26 4.79 -10.26
CA LEU A 29 -12.96 6.14 -9.76
C LEU A 29 -12.15 6.95 -10.79
N LYS A 30 -12.36 8.28 -10.80
CA LYS A 30 -11.61 9.18 -11.68
C LYS A 30 -10.12 9.18 -11.32
N LYS A 31 -9.25 9.31 -12.32
CA LYS A 31 -7.78 9.44 -12.16
C LYS A 31 -7.34 10.52 -11.16
N TRP A 32 -8.20 11.50 -10.85
CA TRP A 32 -7.95 12.51 -9.83
C TRP A 32 -7.90 11.95 -8.38
N ALA A 33 -8.44 10.76 -8.12
CA ALA A 33 -8.32 10.10 -6.81
C ALA A 33 -6.97 9.38 -6.61
N MET A 34 -6.11 9.32 -7.62
CA MET A 34 -4.78 8.72 -7.55
C MET A 34 -3.85 9.38 -6.50
N PRO A 35 -3.77 10.72 -6.34
CA PRO A 35 -3.03 11.36 -5.24
C PRO A 35 -3.54 10.96 -3.84
N PHE A 36 -4.83 10.67 -3.67
CA PHE A 36 -5.36 10.20 -2.38
C PHE A 36 -4.79 8.84 -2.02
N ALA A 37 -4.64 7.92 -2.98
CA ALA A 37 -4.00 6.63 -2.74
C ALA A 37 -2.57 6.84 -2.20
N TYR A 38 -1.74 7.65 -2.87
CA TYR A 38 -0.37 7.90 -2.40
C TYR A 38 -0.31 8.52 -1.00
N LEU A 39 -1.26 9.39 -0.66
CA LEU A 39 -1.37 9.95 0.69
C LEU A 39 -1.64 8.86 1.73
N PHE A 40 -2.59 7.95 1.45
CA PHE A 40 -2.85 6.79 2.32
C PHE A 40 -1.65 5.85 2.42
N TRP A 41 -0.86 5.69 1.36
CA TRP A 41 0.38 4.91 1.40
C TRP A 41 1.42 5.54 2.36
N ILE A 42 1.63 6.85 2.30
CA ILE A 42 2.54 7.57 3.20
C ILE A 42 2.10 7.41 4.67
N ILE A 43 0.79 7.59 4.94
CA ILE A 43 0.23 7.41 6.29
C ILE A 43 0.42 5.97 6.79
N THR A 44 0.18 4.99 5.92
CA THR A 44 0.34 3.56 6.25
C THR A 44 1.80 3.25 6.58
N SER A 45 2.74 3.73 5.75
CA SER A 45 4.18 3.55 5.97
C SER A 45 4.63 4.20 7.29
N TYR A 46 4.08 5.37 7.64
CA TYR A 46 4.38 6.04 8.90
C TYR A 46 3.84 5.27 10.12
N CYS A 47 2.60 4.77 10.05
CA CYS A 47 2.05 3.91 11.10
C CYS A 47 2.85 2.62 11.28
N LEU A 48 3.33 2.04 10.18
CA LEU A 48 4.15 0.84 10.19
C LEU A 48 5.51 1.08 10.87
N TYR A 49 6.13 2.23 10.60
CA TYR A 49 7.38 2.64 11.25
C TYR A 49 7.21 2.81 12.76
N ILE A 50 6.14 3.49 13.18
CA ILE A 50 5.79 3.65 14.60
C ILE A 50 5.56 2.28 15.24
N MET A 51 4.79 1.39 14.60
CA MET A 51 4.57 0.03 15.11
C MET A 51 5.87 -0.76 15.27
N GLY A 52 6.76 -0.71 14.28
CA GLY A 52 8.06 -1.38 14.33
C GLY A 52 8.95 -0.86 15.48
N SER A 53 8.95 0.45 15.70
CA SER A 53 9.66 1.08 16.83
C SER A 53 9.05 0.69 18.18
N LEU A 54 7.72 0.70 18.32
CA LEU A 54 7.02 0.34 19.56
C LEU A 54 7.13 -1.14 19.92
N MET A 55 7.26 -2.04 18.94
CA MET A 55 7.41 -3.47 19.18
C MET A 55 8.82 -3.87 19.62
N HIS A 56 9.76 -2.93 19.72
CA HIS A 56 11.17 -3.21 20.04
C HIS A 56 11.76 -4.30 19.12
N VAL A 57 11.26 -4.39 17.89
CA VAL A 57 11.73 -5.39 16.94
C VAL A 57 13.11 -4.97 16.50
N GLY A 58 14.04 -5.93 16.44
CA GLY A 58 15.41 -5.64 16.02
C GLY A 58 15.45 -4.85 14.70
N ASP A 59 16.48 -4.02 14.52
CA ASP A 59 16.62 -3.10 13.38
C ASP A 59 16.39 -3.76 12.01
N PHE A 60 16.69 -5.06 11.91
CA PHE A 60 16.43 -5.87 10.74
C PHE A 60 14.94 -5.91 10.35
N THR A 61 14.05 -6.16 11.31
CA THR A 61 12.61 -6.31 11.03
C THR A 61 11.97 -4.96 10.70
N ALA A 62 12.40 -3.88 11.37
CA ALA A 62 11.96 -2.53 11.02
C ALA A 62 12.35 -2.17 9.57
N LYS A 63 13.57 -2.50 9.15
CA LYS A 63 14.01 -2.32 7.75
C LYS A 63 13.24 -3.22 6.78
N ALA A 64 12.99 -4.47 7.13
CA ALA A 64 12.20 -5.39 6.30
C ALA A 64 10.77 -4.90 6.07
N LEU A 65 10.13 -4.31 7.09
CA LEU A 65 8.81 -3.68 7.00
C LEU A 65 8.80 -2.48 6.05
N VAL A 66 9.84 -1.64 6.07
CA VAL A 66 9.98 -0.54 5.11
C VAL A 66 10.19 -1.04 3.67
N VAL A 67 11.00 -2.09 3.49
CA VAL A 67 11.19 -2.73 2.17
C VAL A 67 9.88 -3.34 1.65
N ALA A 68 9.09 -3.96 2.53
CA ALA A 68 7.78 -4.48 2.15
C ALA A 68 6.82 -3.39 1.65
N MET A 69 6.89 -2.16 2.20
CA MET A 69 6.08 -1.03 1.72
C MET A 69 6.47 -0.55 0.31
N ILE A 70 7.74 -0.69 -0.08
CA ILE A 70 8.18 -0.44 -1.46
C ILE A 70 7.58 -1.51 -2.39
N GLY A 71 7.61 -2.78 -1.98
CA GLY A 71 6.94 -3.86 -2.70
C GLY A 71 5.44 -3.59 -2.85
N TYR A 72 4.80 -3.09 -1.79
CA TYR A 72 3.38 -2.74 -1.78
C TYR A 72 3.03 -1.58 -2.73
N LEU A 73 3.97 -0.67 -2.98
CA LEU A 73 3.82 0.40 -3.98
C LEU A 73 3.97 -0.14 -5.41
N LEU A 74 4.88 -1.09 -5.62
CA LEU A 74 5.18 -1.65 -6.95
C LEU A 74 4.19 -2.73 -7.39
N LEU A 75 3.62 -3.50 -6.46
CA LEU A 75 2.71 -4.61 -6.76
C LEU A 75 1.50 -4.18 -7.59
N PRO A 76 0.79 -3.08 -7.27
CA PRO A 76 -0.27 -2.55 -8.11
C PRO A 76 0.25 -2.22 -9.51
N HIS A 77 1.38 -1.51 -9.63
CA HIS A 77 1.94 -1.15 -10.93
C HIS A 77 2.30 -2.37 -11.79
N ALA A 78 2.90 -3.40 -11.19
CA ALA A 78 3.31 -4.61 -11.89
C ALA A 78 2.11 -5.46 -12.35
N ILE A 79 1.11 -5.65 -11.49
CA ILE A 79 -0.10 -6.40 -11.84
C ILE A 79 -0.83 -5.72 -13.01
N TYR A 80 -0.96 -4.39 -12.99
CA TYR A 80 -1.62 -3.68 -14.07
C TYR A 80 -0.84 -3.74 -15.39
N TYR A 81 0.49 -3.69 -15.35
CA TYR A 81 1.30 -3.85 -16.57
C TYR A 81 1.05 -5.21 -17.23
N MET A 82 0.98 -6.28 -16.44
CA MET A 82 0.67 -7.62 -16.97
C MET A 82 -0.78 -7.73 -17.47
N GLN A 83 -1.74 -7.10 -16.80
CA GLN A 83 -3.15 -7.12 -17.23
C GLN A 83 -3.38 -6.36 -18.54
N ASP A 84 -2.65 -5.27 -18.77
CA ASP A 84 -2.71 -4.47 -20.00
C ASP A 84 -2.22 -5.28 -21.20
N GLN A 85 -1.06 -5.92 -21.06
CA GLN A 85 -0.46 -6.78 -22.09
C GLN A 85 -1.35 -7.98 -22.45
N VAL A 86 -1.99 -8.60 -21.46
CA VAL A 86 -2.92 -9.71 -21.70
C VAL A 86 -4.21 -9.24 -22.36
N HIS A 87 -4.67 -8.02 -22.10
CA HIS A 87 -5.81 -7.45 -22.82
C HIS A 87 -5.45 -7.17 -24.28
N GLU A 88 -4.28 -6.59 -24.55
CA GLU A 88 -3.81 -6.34 -25.92
C GLU A 88 -3.55 -7.63 -26.73
N GLU A 89 -3.12 -8.73 -26.09
CA GLU A 89 -2.87 -10.01 -26.78
C GLU A 89 -4.17 -10.77 -27.10
N ASN A 90 -5.27 -10.49 -26.41
CA ASN A 90 -6.57 -11.18 -26.59
C ASN A 90 -7.63 -10.35 -27.33
N GLU A 91 -7.28 -9.17 -27.86
CA GLU A 91 -8.11 -8.34 -28.76
C GLU A 91 -7.65 -8.48 -30.22
#